data_AF-Q5B957-F1
#
_entry.id   AF-Q5B957-F1
#
_cell.length_a   1.000
_cell.length_b   1.000
_cell.length_c   1.000
_cell.angle_alpha   90.00
_cell.angle_beta   90.00
_cell.angle_gamma   90.00
#
_symmetry.space_group_name_H-M   'P 1'
#
loop_
_entity.id
_entity.type
_entity.pdbx_description
1 polymer ?
#
loop_
_entity_poly.entity_id
_entity_poly.type
_entity_poly.pdbx_seq_one_letter_code
_entity_poly.pdbx_strand_id
1 'polypeptide(L)'
;MAANLVQIGGSCRVWHALAPRSDQERDIGGSSVRGFHIEIIDATTPEEIDAKTYPYNWNYDHRPVEYAARRSHLNVMQRILKERLASAIIMEDDADWDVSIKSQLQSFAIAVRALQGAADETTGSSSSPYGDDWDILWLGHCGIECSTDRPYYLTPADPTVPPPGHFLPYWRDPPPLARPDDARMTCPITDGVCSIVYAVSFRGAQRILAALSVNPSGLAEQIDIGAQFDVSLGRMCGSGYLRCFAPYPSLTGGYKSAGPAAKGSDINGPDDAMESSNEELRQGPFSHGVMYSTMLNVNQLLAGKQMVLATWDDVPIKEIDPAEVGVLEGSVQMPKNSP
;
A
#
# COMPACT_ATOMS: atom_id res chain seq x y z
N MET A 1 -8.29 -10.30 -32.37
CA MET A 1 -7.22 -11.10 -31.73
C MET A 1 -7.00 -10.49 -30.36
N ALA A 2 -7.67 -11.06 -29.36
CA ALA A 2 -7.67 -10.58 -27.99
C ALA A 2 -6.41 -11.14 -27.29
N ALA A 3 -5.53 -10.26 -26.82
CA ALA A 3 -4.41 -10.65 -25.99
C ALA A 3 -4.91 -10.98 -24.58
N ASN A 4 -4.44 -12.11 -24.07
CA ASN A 4 -4.94 -12.79 -22.88
C ASN A 4 -4.91 -11.88 -21.64
N LEU A 5 -6.05 -11.78 -20.96
CA LEU A 5 -6.07 -11.45 -19.53
C LEU A 5 -5.16 -12.45 -18.82
N VAL A 6 -4.15 -11.95 -18.11
CA VAL A 6 -3.55 -12.70 -17.02
C VAL A 6 -4.63 -12.83 -15.96
N GLN A 7 -5.41 -13.88 -16.10
CA GLN A 7 -6.23 -14.44 -15.06
C GLN A 7 -5.24 -14.84 -13.97
N ILE A 8 -5.22 -14.09 -12.86
CA ILE A 8 -4.51 -14.49 -11.65
C ILE A 8 -5.19 -15.76 -11.18
N GLY A 9 -4.68 -16.90 -11.65
CA GLY A 9 -5.20 -18.23 -11.36
C GLY A 9 -5.04 -18.51 -9.88
N GLY A 10 -6.17 -18.55 -9.16
CA GLY A 10 -6.22 -18.79 -7.72
C GLY A 10 -6.68 -17.56 -6.94
N SER A 11 -7.99 -17.30 -6.95
CA SER A 11 -8.74 -16.50 -5.96
C SER A 11 -8.01 -15.34 -5.25
N CYS A 12 -7.41 -14.41 -5.98
CA CYS A 12 -7.15 -13.06 -5.48
C CYS A 12 -8.32 -12.19 -5.95
N ARG A 13 -9.32 -11.99 -5.07
CA ARG A 13 -10.62 -11.41 -5.44
C ARG A 13 -10.91 -10.03 -4.84
N VAL A 14 -10.06 -9.52 -3.96
CA VAL A 14 -10.56 -8.46 -3.08
C VAL A 14 -9.55 -7.34 -2.87
N TRP A 15 -9.96 -6.15 -3.32
CA TRP A 15 -9.44 -4.85 -2.93
C TRP A 15 -10.46 -4.27 -1.98
N HIS A 16 -10.08 -4.00 -0.74
CA HIS A 16 -10.97 -3.47 0.29
C HIS A 16 -10.72 -1.97 0.45
N ALA A 17 -11.75 -1.12 0.39
CA ALA A 17 -11.66 0.31 0.73
C ALA A 17 -12.41 0.59 2.04
N LEU A 18 -11.81 1.35 2.96
CA LEU A 18 -12.37 1.70 4.27
C LEU A 18 -12.82 3.17 4.26
N ALA A 19 -14.11 3.47 4.02
CA ALA A 19 -14.53 4.85 3.67
C ALA A 19 -15.97 5.25 4.06
N PRO A 20 -16.28 6.56 4.22
CA PRO A 20 -17.59 7.14 3.93
C PRO A 20 -17.95 7.15 2.42
N ARG A 21 -19.25 7.30 2.12
CA ARG A 21 -19.86 6.94 0.81
C ARG A 21 -19.28 7.58 -0.46
N SER A 22 -18.74 8.80 -0.42
CA SER A 22 -18.32 9.51 -1.65
C SER A 22 -17.02 9.01 -2.25
N ASP A 23 -16.07 8.59 -1.41
CA ASP A 23 -14.76 8.13 -1.87
C ASP A 23 -14.84 6.69 -2.42
N GLN A 24 -15.80 5.91 -1.92
CA GLN A 24 -16.15 4.59 -2.49
C GLN A 24 -16.58 4.68 -3.96
N GLU A 25 -17.43 5.65 -4.31
CA GLU A 25 -17.90 5.84 -5.69
C GLU A 25 -16.75 6.20 -6.64
N ARG A 26 -15.81 7.02 -6.16
CA ARG A 26 -14.60 7.41 -6.88
C ARG A 26 -13.73 6.19 -7.17
N ASP A 27 -13.46 5.35 -6.16
CA ASP A 27 -12.58 4.19 -6.30
C ASP A 27 -13.16 3.13 -7.24
N ILE A 28 -14.47 2.87 -7.14
CA ILE A 28 -15.19 2.00 -8.07
C ILE A 28 -15.08 2.55 -9.51
N GLY A 29 -15.27 3.86 -9.68
CA GLY A 29 -15.10 4.54 -10.96
C GLY A 29 -13.69 4.35 -11.51
N GLY A 30 -12.66 4.70 -10.74
CA GLY A 30 -11.26 4.57 -11.14
C GLY A 30 -10.86 3.13 -11.48
N SER A 31 -11.29 2.15 -10.68
CA SER A 31 -10.94 0.75 -10.88
C SER A 31 -11.59 0.18 -12.15
N SER A 32 -12.83 0.58 -12.43
CA SER A 32 -13.56 0.15 -13.63
C SER A 32 -12.84 0.59 -14.91
N VAL A 33 -12.31 1.82 -14.92
CA VAL A 33 -11.58 2.41 -16.04
C VAL A 33 -10.21 1.75 -16.23
N ARG A 34 -9.60 1.24 -15.15
CA ARG A 34 -8.36 0.45 -15.23
C ARG A 34 -8.59 -1.05 -15.37
N GLY A 35 -9.84 -1.51 -15.38
CA GLY A 35 -10.21 -2.90 -15.58
C GLY A 35 -9.78 -3.81 -14.43
N PHE A 36 -9.98 -3.38 -13.19
CA PHE A 36 -9.92 -4.25 -12.01
C PHE A 36 -11.11 -3.98 -11.07
N HIS A 37 -11.45 -4.98 -10.26
CA HIS A 37 -12.63 -4.96 -9.40
C HIS A 37 -12.23 -4.64 -7.96
N ILE A 38 -12.91 -3.67 -7.36
CA ILE A 38 -12.80 -3.35 -5.93
C ILE A 38 -14.08 -3.81 -5.23
N GLU A 39 -13.91 -4.44 -4.07
CA GLU A 39 -15.03 -4.79 -3.20
C GLU A 39 -15.01 -3.92 -1.95
N ILE A 40 -16.04 -3.11 -1.79
CA ILE A 40 -16.15 -2.23 -0.62
C ILE A 40 -16.48 -3.04 0.63
N ILE A 41 -15.78 -2.75 1.73
CA ILE A 41 -16.13 -3.20 3.07
C ILE A 41 -16.32 -1.96 3.93
N ASP A 42 -17.49 -1.85 4.54
CA ASP A 42 -17.77 -0.75 5.44
C ASP A 42 -16.77 -0.72 6.61
N ALA A 43 -16.17 0.44 6.82
CA ALA A 43 -15.31 0.69 7.96
C ALA A 43 -16.15 0.72 9.24
N THR A 44 -15.58 0.20 10.33
CA THR A 44 -16.14 0.34 11.67
C THR A 44 -16.07 1.81 12.08
N THR A 45 -17.17 2.37 12.54
CA THR A 45 -17.20 3.75 13.06
C THR A 45 -16.98 3.79 14.58
N PRO A 46 -16.57 4.93 15.15
CA PRO A 46 -16.45 5.09 16.60
C PRO A 46 -17.71 4.71 17.38
N GLU A 47 -18.89 4.96 16.81
CA GLU A 47 -20.19 4.69 17.44
C GLU A 47 -20.51 3.19 17.52
N GLU A 48 -19.91 2.38 16.66
CA GLU A 48 -20.10 0.92 16.61
C GLU A 48 -19.19 0.16 17.59
N ILE A 49 -18.24 0.85 18.23
CA ILE A 49 -17.25 0.23 19.10
C ILE A 49 -17.83 -0.03 20.50
N ASP A 50 -17.92 -1.30 20.89
CA ASP A 50 -18.13 -1.70 22.28
C ASP A 50 -16.81 -1.60 23.06
N ALA A 51 -16.83 -0.94 24.22
CA ALA A 51 -15.66 -0.75 25.09
C ALA A 51 -14.99 -2.06 25.54
N LYS A 52 -15.67 -3.21 25.45
CA LYS A 52 -15.10 -4.53 25.75
C LYS A 52 -14.22 -5.09 24.64
N THR A 53 -14.24 -4.48 23.46
CA THR A 53 -13.44 -4.94 22.32
C THR A 53 -12.00 -4.46 22.39
N TYR A 54 -11.72 -3.41 23.16
CA TYR A 54 -10.36 -2.90 23.34
C TYR A 54 -9.43 -3.99 23.89
N PRO A 55 -8.26 -4.20 23.28
CA PRO A 55 -7.26 -5.10 23.84
C PRO A 55 -6.73 -4.50 25.16
N TYR A 56 -6.29 -5.36 26.08
CA TYR A 56 -5.91 -4.96 27.45
C TYR A 56 -4.81 -3.89 27.51
N ASN A 57 -3.96 -3.85 26.48
CA ASN A 57 -2.81 -2.97 26.30
C ASN A 57 -3.12 -1.76 25.43
N TRP A 58 -4.37 -1.56 24.97
CA TRP A 58 -4.72 -0.40 24.14
C TRP A 58 -4.31 0.90 24.81
N ASN A 59 -3.58 1.74 24.09
CA ASN A 59 -3.25 3.07 24.58
C ASN A 59 -4.47 4.00 24.40
N TYR A 60 -5.11 4.35 25.52
CA TYR A 60 -6.30 5.20 25.55
C TYR A 60 -6.03 6.69 25.26
N ASP A 61 -4.76 7.08 25.08
CA ASP A 61 -4.43 8.40 24.52
C ASP A 61 -4.77 8.50 23.03
N HIS A 62 -4.90 7.36 22.33
CA HIS A 62 -5.39 7.33 20.95
C HIS A 62 -6.88 7.63 20.87
N ARG A 63 -7.28 8.31 19.81
CA ARG A 63 -8.67 8.65 19.55
C ARG A 63 -9.49 7.41 19.20
N PRO A 64 -10.80 7.40 19.52
CA PRO A 64 -11.69 6.30 19.15
C PRO A 64 -11.67 5.95 17.65
N VAL A 65 -11.50 6.95 16.78
CA VAL A 65 -11.38 6.74 15.32
C VAL A 65 -10.14 5.93 14.93
N GLU A 66 -9.03 6.05 15.66
CA GLU A 66 -7.81 5.27 15.40
C GLU A 66 -8.03 3.79 15.78
N TYR A 67 -8.77 3.54 16.86
CA TYR A 67 -9.19 2.19 17.20
C TYR A 67 -10.20 1.63 16.18
N ALA A 68 -11.12 2.46 15.68
CA ALA A 68 -12.10 2.09 14.66
C ALA A 68 -11.42 1.66 13.36
N ALA A 69 -10.40 2.41 12.92
CA ALA A 69 -9.55 2.05 11.78
C ALA A 69 -8.84 0.72 12.03
N ARG A 70 -8.22 0.54 13.20
CA ARG A 70 -7.58 -0.74 13.58
C ARG A 70 -8.57 -1.91 13.54
N ARG A 71 -9.78 -1.71 14.07
CA ARG A 71 -10.84 -2.74 14.06
C ARG A 71 -11.28 -3.08 12.64
N SER A 72 -11.37 -2.10 11.78
CA SER A 72 -11.74 -2.27 10.37
C SER A 72 -10.76 -3.18 9.63
N HIS A 73 -9.46 -2.96 9.74
CA HIS A 73 -8.45 -3.86 9.16
C HIS A 73 -8.54 -5.28 9.75
N LEU A 74 -8.77 -5.43 11.06
CA LEU A 74 -8.95 -6.74 11.68
C LEU A 74 -10.18 -7.48 11.15
N ASN A 75 -11.29 -6.80 10.87
CA ASN A 75 -12.47 -7.40 10.26
C ASN A 75 -12.16 -7.94 8.86
N VAL A 76 -11.36 -7.22 8.06
CA VAL A 76 -10.89 -7.69 6.76
C VAL A 76 -10.06 -8.97 6.91
N MET A 77 -9.13 -9.01 7.87
CA MET A 77 -8.34 -10.22 8.16
C MET A 77 -9.25 -11.40 8.50
N GLN A 78 -10.28 -11.19 9.32
CA GLN A 78 -11.24 -12.25 9.68
C GLN A 78 -11.97 -12.79 8.45
N ARG A 79 -12.32 -11.91 7.51
CA ARG A 79 -12.96 -12.28 6.26
C ARG A 79 -12.05 -13.14 5.38
N ILE A 80 -10.79 -12.74 5.19
CA ILE A 80 -9.79 -13.53 4.46
C ILE A 80 -9.72 -14.96 5.00
N LEU A 81 -9.72 -15.12 6.33
CA LEU A 81 -9.69 -16.44 6.96
C LEU A 81 -10.98 -17.22 6.75
N LYS A 82 -12.14 -16.58 6.94
CA LYS A 82 -13.46 -17.20 6.82
C LYS A 82 -13.74 -17.67 5.40
N GLU A 83 -13.37 -16.87 4.41
CA GLU A 83 -13.59 -17.12 2.99
C GLU A 83 -12.45 -17.91 2.33
N ARG A 84 -11.37 -18.19 3.06
CA ARG A 84 -10.19 -18.93 2.57
C ARG A 84 -9.56 -18.27 1.34
N LEU A 85 -9.48 -16.94 1.35
CA LEU A 85 -8.82 -16.18 0.28
C LEU A 85 -7.31 -16.40 0.37
N ALA A 86 -6.66 -16.72 -0.75
CA ALA A 86 -5.21 -17.00 -0.76
C ALA A 86 -4.40 -15.75 -0.38
N SER A 87 -4.85 -14.59 -0.85
CA SER A 87 -4.36 -13.26 -0.49
C SER A 87 -5.43 -12.22 -0.83
N ALA A 88 -5.26 -11.00 -0.30
CA ALA A 88 -6.07 -9.84 -0.64
C ALA A 88 -5.20 -8.59 -0.67
N ILE A 89 -5.62 -7.58 -1.44
CA ILE A 89 -5.08 -6.22 -1.34
C ILE A 89 -6.08 -5.39 -0.53
N ILE A 90 -5.57 -4.59 0.37
CA ILE A 90 -6.34 -3.73 1.27
C ILE A 90 -5.88 -2.31 1.00
N MET A 91 -6.84 -1.40 0.87
CA MET A 91 -6.64 -0.04 0.43
C MET A 91 -7.44 0.90 1.34
N GLU A 92 -6.87 2.04 1.69
CA GLU A 92 -7.58 3.13 2.32
C GLU A 92 -8.36 3.91 1.25
N ASP A 93 -9.45 4.52 1.65
CA ASP A 93 -10.39 5.18 0.73
C ASP A 93 -9.91 6.52 0.19
N ASP A 94 -8.82 7.05 0.73
CA ASP A 94 -8.12 8.21 0.20
C ASP A 94 -6.96 7.80 -0.72
N ALA A 95 -6.83 6.53 -1.09
CA ALA A 95 -5.76 6.07 -1.96
C ALA A 95 -5.91 6.53 -3.42
N ASP A 96 -4.77 6.80 -4.05
CA ASP A 96 -4.61 6.96 -5.50
C ASP A 96 -3.58 5.96 -6.02
N TRP A 97 -3.72 5.60 -7.29
CA TRP A 97 -2.79 4.72 -7.98
C TRP A 97 -2.46 5.26 -9.37
N ASP A 98 -1.26 4.91 -9.83
CA ASP A 98 -0.82 5.27 -11.17
C ASP A 98 -1.69 4.55 -12.22
N VAL A 99 -1.97 5.20 -13.34
CA VAL A 99 -2.68 4.55 -14.46
C VAL A 99 -1.99 3.26 -14.93
N SER A 100 -0.68 3.15 -14.71
CA SER A 100 0.15 1.99 -15.03
C SER A 100 0.25 0.95 -13.90
N ILE A 101 -0.57 1.03 -12.85
CA ILE A 101 -0.50 0.18 -11.65
C ILE A 101 -0.38 -1.32 -11.95
N LYS A 102 -0.99 -1.83 -13.03
CA LYS A 102 -0.86 -3.23 -13.43
C LYS A 102 0.58 -3.61 -13.81
N SER A 103 1.24 -2.80 -14.62
CA SER A 103 2.65 -3.00 -15.01
C SER A 103 3.58 -2.80 -13.81
N GLN A 104 3.29 -1.84 -12.93
CA GLN A 104 4.02 -1.64 -11.68
C GLN A 104 3.92 -2.87 -10.76
N LEU A 105 2.72 -3.41 -10.57
CA LEU A 105 2.49 -4.62 -9.78
C LEU A 105 3.20 -5.85 -10.37
N GLN A 106 3.22 -5.99 -11.70
CA GLN A 106 3.97 -7.05 -12.38
C GLN A 106 5.49 -6.91 -12.16
N SER A 107 6.02 -5.69 -12.27
CA SER A 107 7.44 -5.38 -12.03
C SER A 107 7.82 -5.65 -10.57
N PHE A 108 6.94 -5.26 -9.65
CA PHE A 108 7.08 -5.54 -8.22
C PHE A 108 7.04 -7.05 -7.92
N ALA A 109 6.19 -7.81 -8.62
CA ALA A 109 6.14 -9.28 -8.50
C ALA A 109 7.45 -9.95 -8.91
N ILE A 110 8.08 -9.50 -9.99
CA ILE A 110 9.41 -9.95 -10.42
C ILE A 110 10.43 -9.69 -9.30
N ALA A 111 10.45 -8.48 -8.76
CA ALA A 111 11.36 -8.07 -7.70
C ALA A 111 11.19 -8.93 -6.43
N VAL A 112 9.96 -9.08 -5.94
CA VAL A 112 9.63 -9.86 -4.74
C VAL A 112 10.03 -11.33 -4.90
N ARG A 113 9.78 -11.93 -6.07
CA ARG A 113 10.20 -13.31 -6.35
C ARG A 113 11.72 -13.46 -6.36
N ALA A 114 12.43 -12.51 -6.96
CA ALA A 114 13.90 -12.54 -6.97
C ALA A 114 14.47 -12.49 -5.55
N LEU A 115 13.87 -11.68 -4.67
CA LEU A 115 14.29 -11.55 -3.26
C LEU A 115 13.94 -12.75 -2.37
N GLN A 116 13.05 -13.62 -2.82
CA GLN A 116 12.77 -14.90 -2.15
C GLN A 116 13.76 -16.00 -2.55
N GLY A 117 14.74 -15.70 -3.42
CA GLY A 117 15.78 -16.66 -3.81
C GLY A 117 15.35 -17.60 -4.95
N ALA A 118 14.47 -17.16 -5.85
CA ALA A 118 14.05 -17.92 -7.03
C ALA A 118 15.14 -18.08 -8.12
N ALA A 119 16.37 -18.40 -7.71
CA ALA A 119 17.42 -18.98 -8.53
C ALA A 119 17.55 -20.49 -8.30
N ASP A 120 16.66 -21.11 -7.50
CA ASP A 120 16.64 -22.56 -7.29
C ASP A 120 15.51 -23.20 -8.10
N GLU A 121 15.88 -23.87 -9.20
CA GLU A 121 15.01 -24.69 -10.05
C GLU A 121 14.40 -25.91 -9.32
N THR A 122 14.62 -26.01 -8.00
CA THR A 122 14.26 -27.17 -7.15
C THR A 122 12.99 -26.97 -6.32
N THR A 123 12.48 -25.74 -6.15
CA THR A 123 11.14 -25.51 -5.63
C THR A 123 10.18 -25.37 -6.81
N GLY A 124 9.27 -26.34 -6.97
CA GLY A 124 8.30 -26.36 -8.08
C GLY A 124 7.66 -25.00 -8.33
N SER A 125 7.41 -24.67 -9.60
CA SER A 125 6.95 -23.34 -10.01
C SER A 125 5.78 -22.87 -9.14
N SER A 126 6.03 -21.91 -8.25
CA SER A 126 4.95 -21.29 -7.47
C SER A 126 3.89 -20.78 -8.45
N SER A 127 2.62 -21.13 -8.20
CA SER A 127 1.50 -20.58 -8.97
C SER A 127 1.22 -19.12 -8.63
N SER A 128 1.82 -18.61 -7.54
CA SER A 128 1.67 -17.22 -7.11
C SER A 128 2.62 -16.30 -7.89
N PRO A 129 2.13 -15.20 -8.49
CA PRO A 129 2.98 -14.25 -9.20
C PRO A 129 4.00 -13.57 -8.28
N TYR A 130 3.75 -13.51 -6.98
CA TYR A 130 4.64 -12.90 -5.97
C TYR A 130 5.47 -13.93 -5.20
N GLY A 131 5.42 -15.22 -5.59
CA GLY A 131 5.92 -16.31 -4.76
C GLY A 131 5.04 -16.57 -3.53
N ASP A 132 5.47 -17.51 -2.70
CA ASP A 132 4.69 -18.01 -1.55
C ASP A 132 5.30 -17.63 -0.19
N ASP A 133 6.49 -17.03 -0.18
CA ASP A 133 7.25 -16.71 1.04
C ASP A 133 7.18 -15.20 1.36
N TRP A 134 5.94 -14.72 1.56
CA TRP A 134 5.64 -13.37 2.04
C TRP A 134 4.35 -13.37 2.88
N ASP A 135 4.29 -12.48 3.87
CA ASP A 135 3.11 -12.24 4.70
C ASP A 135 2.45 -10.90 4.36
N ILE A 136 3.26 -9.85 4.13
CA ILE A 136 2.81 -8.50 3.76
C ILE A 136 3.60 -7.96 2.56
N LEU A 137 2.88 -7.36 1.62
CA LEU A 137 3.45 -6.51 0.57
C LEU A 137 2.97 -5.08 0.80
N TRP A 138 3.85 -4.18 1.18
CA TRP A 138 3.48 -2.81 1.53
C TRP A 138 3.53 -1.92 0.29
N LEU A 139 2.42 -1.78 -0.43
CA LEU A 139 2.35 -1.13 -1.75
C LEU A 139 2.24 0.39 -1.65
N GLY A 140 1.66 0.87 -0.55
CA GLY A 140 1.33 2.24 -0.21
C GLY A 140 1.76 2.57 1.21
N HIS A 141 2.75 3.45 1.39
CA HIS A 141 3.27 3.82 2.71
C HIS A 141 3.70 5.28 2.80
N CYS A 142 3.69 5.83 4.00
CA CYS A 142 4.33 7.10 4.32
C CYS A 142 5.69 6.90 5.01
N GLY A 143 6.30 5.73 4.88
CA GLY A 143 7.69 5.52 5.30
C GLY A 143 7.96 4.04 5.51
N ILE A 144 9.17 3.61 5.18
CA ILE A 144 9.64 2.23 5.43
C ILE A 144 11.09 2.27 5.90
N GLU A 145 11.50 1.20 6.57
CA GLU A 145 12.92 0.89 6.80
C GLU A 145 13.28 -0.40 6.06
N CYS A 146 14.22 -0.32 5.12
CA CYS A 146 14.74 -1.52 4.47
C CYS A 146 15.75 -2.24 5.38
N SER A 147 15.70 -3.57 5.36
CA SER A 147 16.79 -4.41 5.88
C SER A 147 18.06 -4.14 5.09
N THR A 148 19.11 -3.66 5.76
CA THR A 148 20.39 -3.28 5.13
C THR A 148 21.40 -4.43 5.07
N ASP A 149 21.08 -5.56 5.69
CA ASP A 149 21.87 -6.80 5.73
C ASP A 149 21.37 -7.84 4.70
N ARG A 150 20.25 -7.58 4.03
CA ARG A 150 19.64 -8.48 3.04
C ARG A 150 19.70 -7.90 1.63
N PRO A 151 19.63 -8.77 0.59
CA PRO A 151 19.55 -8.32 -0.78
C PRO A 151 18.32 -7.44 -1.01
N TYR A 152 18.45 -6.48 -1.92
CA TYR A 152 17.35 -5.66 -2.43
C TYR A 152 17.32 -5.73 -3.96
N TYR A 153 16.21 -5.39 -4.58
CA TYR A 153 16.05 -5.41 -6.03
C TYR A 153 15.98 -3.99 -6.55
N LEU A 154 16.75 -3.67 -7.58
CA LEU A 154 16.78 -2.34 -8.19
C LEU A 154 16.26 -2.41 -9.62
N THR A 155 15.17 -1.70 -9.87
CA THR A 155 14.55 -1.49 -11.18
C THR A 155 14.96 -0.10 -11.68
N PRO A 156 15.87 0.01 -12.66
CA PRO A 156 16.34 1.31 -13.15
C PRO A 156 15.34 1.96 -14.12
N ALA A 157 15.45 3.28 -14.30
CA ALA A 157 14.73 4.05 -15.32
C ALA A 157 13.20 3.81 -15.33
N ASP A 158 12.58 3.81 -14.15
CA ASP A 158 11.15 3.69 -13.99
C ASP A 158 10.48 5.05 -14.23
N PRO A 159 9.75 5.23 -15.35
CA PRO A 159 9.13 6.52 -15.70
C PRO A 159 7.95 6.88 -14.78
N THR A 160 7.57 5.98 -13.88
CA THR A 160 6.46 6.13 -12.92
C THR A 160 6.95 6.53 -11.53
N VAL A 161 8.26 6.68 -11.33
CA VAL A 161 8.86 7.20 -10.09
C VAL A 161 8.83 8.72 -10.12
N PRO A 162 8.09 9.40 -9.21
CA PRO A 162 8.12 10.85 -9.10
C PRO A 162 9.54 11.36 -8.81
N PRO A 163 9.88 12.61 -9.16
CA PRO A 163 11.11 13.24 -8.67
C PRO A 163 11.15 13.22 -7.13
N PRO A 164 12.33 13.13 -6.48
CA PRO A 164 12.43 13.06 -5.02
C PRO A 164 11.73 14.20 -4.27
N GLY A 165 11.63 15.39 -4.87
CA GLY A 165 10.90 16.54 -4.29
C GLY A 165 9.39 16.36 -4.20
N HIS A 166 8.83 15.36 -4.90
CA HIS A 166 7.40 15.02 -4.94
C HIS A 166 7.08 13.70 -4.24
N PHE A 167 8.04 13.16 -3.49
CA PHE A 167 7.77 12.03 -2.60
C PHE A 167 6.81 12.44 -1.49
N LEU A 168 6.13 11.44 -0.93
CA LEU A 168 5.32 11.61 0.26
C LEU A 168 6.17 12.21 1.40
N PRO A 169 5.57 12.98 2.32
CA PRO A 169 6.23 13.36 3.56
C PRO A 169 6.50 12.07 4.36
N TYR A 170 7.70 11.53 4.20
CA TYR A 170 8.05 10.26 4.79
C TYR A 170 8.33 10.42 6.28
N TRP A 171 7.64 9.64 7.12
CA TRP A 171 7.81 9.54 8.57
C TRP A 171 8.96 8.61 8.97
N ARG A 172 9.76 8.19 7.98
CA ARG A 172 11.01 7.43 8.11
C ARG A 172 12.02 8.03 7.15
N ASP A 173 13.29 8.00 7.53
CA ASP A 173 14.36 8.43 6.63
C ASP A 173 14.37 7.56 5.37
N PRO A 174 14.76 8.14 4.20
CA PRO A 174 15.00 7.34 3.01
C PRO A 174 15.95 6.17 3.31
N PRO A 175 15.70 4.98 2.74
CA PRO A 175 16.58 3.85 2.94
C PRO A 175 18.04 4.22 2.64
N PRO A 176 19.01 3.86 3.50
CA PRO A 176 20.42 4.23 3.33
C PRO A 176 21.13 3.35 2.27
N LEU A 177 20.45 3.14 1.14
CA LEU A 177 20.87 2.30 0.01
C LEU A 177 21.00 3.18 -1.24
N ALA A 178 22.03 2.94 -2.03
CA ALA A 178 22.25 3.73 -3.25
C ALA A 178 21.16 3.42 -4.29
N ARG A 179 20.40 4.45 -4.66
CA ARG A 179 19.29 4.37 -5.63
C ARG A 179 19.32 5.64 -6.51
N PRO A 180 19.42 5.51 -7.85
CA PRO A 180 19.16 6.63 -8.76
C PRO A 180 17.76 7.24 -8.54
N ASP A 181 17.60 8.53 -8.81
CA ASP A 181 16.34 9.23 -8.55
C ASP A 181 15.14 8.62 -9.29
N ASP A 182 15.38 8.16 -10.52
CA ASP A 182 14.43 7.52 -11.45
C ASP A 182 14.36 5.99 -11.29
N ALA A 183 15.03 5.40 -10.30
CA ALA A 183 14.98 3.97 -10.07
C ALA A 183 13.99 3.61 -8.96
N ARG A 184 13.29 2.49 -9.11
CA ARG A 184 12.48 1.91 -8.05
C ARG A 184 13.26 0.80 -7.35
N MET A 185 13.35 0.89 -6.04
CA MET A 185 13.92 -0.15 -5.20
C MET A 185 12.80 -1.03 -4.65
N THR A 186 13.04 -2.33 -4.48
CA THR A 186 12.21 -3.23 -3.67
C THR A 186 13.09 -3.89 -2.64
N CYS A 187 12.68 -3.93 -1.37
CA CYS A 187 13.49 -4.51 -0.30
C CYS A 187 12.63 -5.30 0.70
N PRO A 188 13.23 -6.26 1.43
CA PRO A 188 12.67 -6.71 2.69
C PRO A 188 12.66 -5.54 3.68
N ILE A 189 11.56 -5.35 4.41
CA ILE A 189 11.43 -4.22 5.37
C ILE A 189 11.48 -4.69 6.83
N THR A 190 12.03 -3.83 7.68
CA THR A 190 12.05 -3.96 9.15
C THR A 190 11.08 -3.01 9.84
N ASP A 191 10.52 -2.04 9.13
CA ASP A 191 9.44 -1.19 9.64
C ASP A 191 8.66 -0.56 8.47
N GLY A 192 7.43 -0.13 8.73
CA GLY A 192 6.53 0.51 7.78
C GLY A 192 5.42 1.28 8.48
N VAL A 193 5.03 2.42 7.92
CA VAL A 193 3.98 3.30 8.46
C VAL A 193 3.05 3.83 7.37
N CYS A 194 1.81 4.15 7.77
CA CYS A 194 0.62 4.28 6.93
C CYS A 194 0.24 2.99 6.21
N SER A 195 -1.04 2.64 6.21
CA SER A 195 -1.58 1.43 5.57
C SER A 195 -2.37 1.72 4.30
N ILE A 196 -2.01 2.79 3.57
CA ILE A 196 -2.72 3.29 2.37
C ILE A 196 -3.05 2.16 1.41
N VAL A 197 -2.07 1.33 1.03
CA VAL A 197 -2.31 0.09 0.28
C VAL A 197 -1.34 -0.99 0.71
N TYR A 198 -1.84 -2.18 1.05
CA TYR A 198 -0.99 -3.34 1.30
C TYR A 198 -1.66 -4.64 0.88
N ALA A 199 -0.87 -5.60 0.44
CA ALA A 199 -1.34 -6.98 0.25
C ALA A 199 -1.02 -7.81 1.49
N VAL A 200 -1.91 -8.75 1.82
CA VAL A 200 -1.73 -9.71 2.89
C VAL A 200 -2.01 -11.13 2.39
N SER A 201 -1.14 -12.07 2.73
CA SER A 201 -1.34 -13.49 2.41
C SER A 201 -2.29 -14.13 3.42
N PHE A 202 -2.91 -15.27 3.06
CA PHE A 202 -3.74 -16.03 4.00
C PHE A 202 -2.99 -16.32 5.31
N ARG A 203 -1.71 -16.73 5.19
CA ARG A 203 -0.83 -16.99 6.32
C ARG A 203 -0.56 -15.70 7.13
N GLY A 204 -0.29 -14.59 6.45
CA GLY A 204 -0.14 -13.27 7.08
C GLY A 204 -1.36 -12.90 7.91
N ALA A 205 -2.57 -13.06 7.36
CA ALA A 205 -3.82 -12.78 8.08
C ALA A 205 -4.00 -13.67 9.32
N GLN A 206 -3.62 -14.96 9.27
CA GLN A 206 -3.65 -15.84 10.44
C GLN A 206 -2.71 -15.36 11.54
N ARG A 207 -1.49 -14.96 11.17
CA ARG A 207 -0.46 -14.48 12.09
C ARG A 207 -0.85 -13.16 12.73
N ILE A 208 -1.34 -12.21 11.95
CA ILE A 208 -1.82 -10.91 12.44
C ILE A 208 -2.96 -11.10 13.44
N LEU A 209 -3.97 -11.91 13.10
CA LEU A 209 -5.07 -12.16 14.03
C LEU A 209 -4.63 -12.90 15.29
N ALA A 210 -3.71 -13.86 15.19
CA ALA A 210 -3.15 -14.54 16.35
C ALA A 210 -2.39 -13.56 17.27
N ALA A 211 -1.56 -12.68 16.70
CA ALA A 211 -0.80 -11.69 17.43
C ALA A 211 -1.72 -10.66 18.14
N LEU A 212 -2.73 -10.14 17.43
CA LEU A 212 -3.59 -9.07 17.93
C LEU A 212 -4.80 -9.55 18.75
N SER A 213 -5.17 -10.84 18.70
CA SER A 213 -6.38 -11.35 19.37
C SER A 213 -6.10 -12.40 20.46
N VAL A 214 -5.11 -13.27 20.27
CA VAL A 214 -4.92 -14.44 21.14
C VAL A 214 -3.77 -14.23 22.13
N ASN A 215 -2.89 -13.25 21.87
CA ASN A 215 -1.68 -12.96 22.64
C ASN A 215 -1.03 -14.22 23.27
N PRO A 216 -0.59 -15.18 22.45
CA PRO A 216 0.14 -16.32 22.99
C PRO A 216 1.54 -15.84 23.39
N SER A 217 1.80 -15.80 24.70
CA SER A 217 3.15 -15.77 25.32
C SER A 217 4.07 -14.58 24.99
N GLY A 218 4.05 -13.51 25.80
CA GLY A 218 5.14 -12.52 25.94
C GLY A 218 5.54 -11.68 24.70
N LEU A 219 5.04 -12.05 23.52
CA LEU A 219 5.26 -11.41 22.23
C LEU A 219 4.45 -10.12 22.08
N ALA A 220 3.34 -9.97 22.82
CA ALA A 220 2.53 -8.74 22.74
C ALA A 220 3.35 -7.49 23.03
N GLU A 221 4.16 -7.45 24.10
CA GLU A 221 4.94 -6.26 24.43
C GLU A 221 5.94 -5.85 23.33
N GLN A 222 6.33 -6.79 22.46
CA GLN A 222 7.25 -6.53 21.35
C GLN A 222 6.52 -6.18 20.03
N ILE A 223 5.29 -6.66 19.85
CA ILE A 223 4.59 -6.68 18.57
C ILE A 223 3.32 -5.80 18.58
N ASP A 224 2.56 -5.81 19.67
CA ASP A 224 1.36 -5.00 19.87
C ASP A 224 1.46 -4.26 21.21
N ILE A 225 1.78 -2.98 21.15
CA ILE A 225 1.85 -2.12 22.35
C ILE A 225 0.55 -1.33 22.55
N GLY A 226 -0.55 -1.75 21.91
CA GLY A 226 -1.78 -0.97 21.88
C GLY A 226 -1.72 0.26 20.98
N ALA A 227 -0.88 0.20 19.94
CA ALA A 227 -0.74 1.26 18.93
C ALA A 227 -1.75 1.08 17.79
N GLN A 228 -1.75 2.05 16.86
CA GLN A 228 -2.47 1.96 15.59
C GLN A 228 -2.04 0.71 14.78
N PHE A 229 -2.88 0.37 13.80
CA PHE A 229 -2.74 -0.88 13.04
C PHE A 229 -1.42 -0.96 12.26
N ASP A 230 -1.09 0.09 11.52
CA ASP A 230 0.13 0.20 10.73
C ASP A 230 1.39 0.08 11.61
N VAL A 231 1.44 0.78 12.74
CA VAL A 231 2.54 0.72 13.70
C VAL A 231 2.71 -0.70 14.26
N SER A 232 1.60 -1.38 14.57
CA SER A 232 1.65 -2.78 15.01
C SER A 232 2.17 -3.69 13.89
N LEU A 233 1.73 -3.46 12.65
CA LEU A 233 2.15 -4.23 11.48
C LEU A 233 3.65 -4.06 11.17
N GLY A 234 4.16 -2.83 11.22
CA GLY A 234 5.58 -2.50 11.05
C GLY A 234 6.46 -3.20 12.08
N ARG A 235 6.07 -3.21 13.36
CA ARG A 235 6.77 -3.98 14.41
C ARG A 235 6.74 -5.49 14.17
N MET A 236 5.64 -6.03 13.64
CA MET A 236 5.61 -7.44 13.27
C MET A 236 6.63 -7.77 12.18
N CYS A 237 6.81 -6.86 11.20
CA CYS A 237 7.85 -6.99 10.18
C CYS A 237 9.27 -6.93 10.81
N GLY A 238 9.52 -5.93 11.66
CA GLY A 238 10.82 -5.72 12.31
C GLY A 238 11.27 -6.82 13.26
N SER A 239 10.33 -7.45 13.97
CA SER A 239 10.60 -8.61 14.81
C SER A 239 10.84 -9.91 14.03
N GLY A 240 10.64 -9.89 12.71
CA GLY A 240 10.63 -11.10 11.87
C GLY A 240 9.39 -11.97 12.08
N TYR A 241 8.38 -11.49 12.83
CA TYR A 241 7.11 -12.18 12.98
C TYR A 241 6.29 -12.17 11.69
N LEU A 242 6.45 -11.19 10.82
CA LEU A 242 5.92 -11.21 9.46
C LEU A 242 7.06 -11.05 8.46
N ARG A 243 6.93 -11.71 7.31
CA ARG A 243 7.83 -11.50 6.18
C ARG A 243 7.27 -10.41 5.27
N CYS A 244 7.93 -9.26 5.26
CA CYS A 244 7.41 -8.07 4.62
C CYS A 244 8.34 -7.56 3.52
N PHE A 245 7.75 -7.14 2.40
CA PHE A 245 8.46 -6.48 1.30
C PHE A 245 7.77 -5.17 0.94
N ALA A 246 8.53 -4.18 0.51
CA ALA A 246 7.98 -2.92 0.03
C ALA A 246 8.81 -2.35 -1.13
N PRO A 247 8.19 -1.63 -2.07
CA PRO A 247 8.87 -0.76 -3.01
C PRO A 247 9.25 0.57 -2.35
N TYR A 248 10.31 1.21 -2.82
CA TYR A 248 10.67 2.59 -2.48
C TYR A 248 11.07 3.34 -3.76
N PRO A 249 10.41 4.48 -4.07
CA PRO A 249 9.25 5.02 -3.38
C PRO A 249 8.00 4.12 -3.55
N SER A 250 6.95 4.48 -2.80
CA SER A 250 5.63 3.85 -2.82
C SER A 250 5.05 3.72 -4.24
N LEU A 251 4.25 2.67 -4.50
CA LEU A 251 3.53 2.51 -5.78
C LEU A 251 2.24 3.33 -5.82
N THR A 252 1.62 3.49 -4.67
CA THR A 252 0.36 4.23 -4.50
C THR A 252 0.61 5.48 -3.67
N GLY A 253 -0.35 6.39 -3.72
CA GLY A 253 -0.33 7.64 -2.99
C GLY A 253 -1.71 7.98 -2.46
N GLY A 254 -1.94 9.24 -2.17
CA GLY A 254 -3.22 9.73 -1.68
C GLY A 254 -3.87 10.71 -2.65
N TYR A 255 -5.19 10.68 -2.69
CA TYR A 255 -6.05 11.59 -3.43
C TYR A 255 -6.93 12.39 -2.46
N LYS A 256 -7.07 13.69 -2.74
CA LYS A 256 -8.00 14.57 -2.04
C LYS A 256 -8.87 15.29 -3.07
N SER A 257 -10.19 15.18 -2.89
CA SER A 257 -11.15 15.92 -3.69
C SER A 257 -11.13 17.42 -3.34
N ALA A 258 -11.65 18.26 -4.24
CA ALA A 258 -11.87 19.68 -3.95
C ALA A 258 -12.88 19.85 -2.81
N GLY A 259 -12.64 20.80 -1.91
CA GLY A 259 -13.51 21.06 -0.76
C GLY A 259 -12.76 21.22 0.58
N PRO A 260 -13.48 21.09 1.72
CA PRO A 260 -12.89 21.28 3.04
C PRO A 260 -11.78 20.25 3.34
N ALA A 261 -10.66 20.70 3.93
CA ALA A 261 -9.50 19.86 4.25
C ALA A 261 -9.83 18.66 5.16
N ALA A 262 -10.86 18.79 6.01
CA ALA A 262 -11.38 17.74 6.89
C ALA A 262 -11.90 16.49 6.15
N LYS A 263 -12.11 16.54 4.83
CA LYS A 263 -12.50 15.36 4.03
C LYS A 263 -11.35 14.39 3.74
N GLY A 264 -10.11 14.78 3.99
CA GLY A 264 -8.95 14.06 3.48
C GLY A 264 -8.30 13.09 4.46
N SER A 265 -8.77 12.99 5.71
CA SER A 265 -8.33 11.98 6.69
C SER A 265 -9.14 12.14 7.98
N ASP A 266 -9.87 11.09 8.37
CA ASP A 266 -10.73 11.09 9.57
C ASP A 266 -9.95 10.95 10.88
N ILE A 267 -8.65 10.60 10.81
CA ILE A 267 -7.86 10.46 12.03
C ILE A 267 -7.56 11.81 12.65
N ASN A 268 -7.41 12.91 11.90
CA ASN A 268 -7.02 14.21 12.48
C ASN A 268 -8.18 14.90 13.22
N GLY A 269 -7.89 15.48 14.39
CA GLY A 269 -8.88 16.09 15.27
C GLY A 269 -9.09 17.57 14.95
N PRO A 270 -10.08 18.23 15.57
CA PRO A 270 -10.31 19.66 15.39
C PRO A 270 -9.12 20.54 15.82
N ASP A 271 -8.24 20.05 16.70
CA ASP A 271 -7.01 20.76 17.11
C ASP A 271 -5.87 20.61 16.09
N ASP A 272 -5.77 19.47 15.40
CA ASP A 272 -4.87 19.30 14.23
C ASP A 272 -5.41 20.06 13.01
N ALA A 273 -6.74 20.21 12.94
CA ALA A 273 -7.40 21.09 12.00
C ALA A 273 -7.13 22.59 12.30
N MET A 274 -6.61 22.92 13.48
CA MET A 274 -6.20 24.27 13.84
C MET A 274 -4.78 24.60 13.35
N GLU A 275 -3.88 23.62 13.21
CA GLU A 275 -2.63 23.80 12.44
C GLU A 275 -2.89 23.80 10.92
N SER A 276 -3.92 23.08 10.46
CA SER A 276 -4.43 23.19 9.09
C SER A 276 -5.48 24.29 8.91
N SER A 277 -5.70 25.19 9.89
CA SER A 277 -6.73 26.26 9.79
C SER A 277 -6.35 27.37 8.81
N ASN A 278 -5.14 27.31 8.25
CA ASN A 278 -4.74 28.10 7.10
C ASN A 278 -4.97 27.40 5.75
N GLU A 279 -5.42 26.13 5.70
CA GLU A 279 -5.91 25.55 4.45
C GLU A 279 -7.38 25.94 4.25
N GLU A 280 -7.55 27.17 3.75
CA GLU A 280 -8.71 27.61 2.98
C GLU A 280 -9.17 26.49 2.03
N LEU A 281 -10.49 26.36 1.84
CA LEU A 281 -11.16 25.56 0.81
C LEU A 281 -10.21 25.18 -0.34
N ARG A 282 -9.86 23.90 -0.47
CA ARG A 282 -8.98 23.46 -1.56
C ARG A 282 -9.67 23.75 -2.89
N GLN A 283 -9.04 24.60 -3.71
CA GLN A 283 -9.61 25.11 -4.95
C GLN A 283 -9.75 24.02 -6.04
N GLY A 284 -9.08 22.87 -5.90
CA GLY A 284 -9.14 21.77 -6.87
C GLY A 284 -8.75 20.42 -6.27
N PRO A 285 -8.97 19.32 -7.02
CA PRO A 285 -8.50 17.99 -6.64
C PRO A 285 -6.98 17.93 -6.64
N PHE A 286 -6.42 17.12 -5.76
CA PHE A 286 -4.97 16.97 -5.61
C PHE A 286 -4.62 15.50 -5.39
N SER A 287 -3.57 15.05 -6.06
CA SER A 287 -2.97 13.73 -5.88
C SER A 287 -1.50 13.90 -5.51
N HIS A 288 -0.97 13.01 -4.68
CA HIS A 288 0.43 12.99 -4.31
C HIS A 288 0.97 11.56 -4.30
N GLY A 289 2.30 11.39 -4.40
CA GLY A 289 2.95 10.07 -4.32
C GLY A 289 2.89 9.22 -5.60
N VAL A 290 2.14 9.61 -6.63
CA VAL A 290 2.05 8.91 -7.94
C VAL A 290 2.42 9.84 -9.11
N MET A 291 3.06 9.30 -10.15
CA MET A 291 3.48 10.08 -11.32
C MET A 291 2.32 10.43 -12.24
N TYR A 292 1.46 9.45 -12.56
CA TYR A 292 0.30 9.61 -13.44
C TYR A 292 -0.97 9.15 -12.71
N SER A 293 -1.52 10.03 -11.89
CA SER A 293 -2.72 9.77 -11.08
C SER A 293 -3.90 9.26 -11.92
N THR A 294 -4.52 8.15 -11.51
CA THR A 294 -5.76 7.66 -12.11
C THR A 294 -6.90 8.63 -11.84
N MET A 295 -6.98 9.17 -10.62
CA MET A 295 -8.10 10.04 -10.23
C MET A 295 -8.08 11.39 -10.96
N LEU A 296 -6.91 11.98 -11.16
CA LEU A 296 -6.78 13.23 -11.94
C LEU A 296 -7.01 12.98 -13.45
N ASN A 297 -6.75 11.78 -13.94
CA ASN A 297 -6.92 11.42 -15.35
C ASN A 297 -8.25 10.73 -15.66
N VAL A 298 -9.16 10.54 -14.70
CA VAL A 298 -10.38 9.76 -14.88
C VAL A 298 -11.23 10.24 -16.07
N ASN A 299 -11.35 11.56 -16.26
CA ASN A 299 -12.11 12.13 -17.38
C ASN A 299 -11.42 11.91 -18.73
N GLN A 300 -10.09 11.94 -18.79
CA GLN A 300 -9.33 11.65 -20.01
C GLN A 300 -9.56 10.20 -20.43
N LEU A 301 -9.47 9.28 -19.47
CA LEU A 301 -9.64 7.85 -19.68
C LEU A 301 -11.09 7.50 -20.09
N LEU A 302 -12.11 8.09 -19.44
CA LEU A 302 -13.51 7.91 -19.79
C LEU A 302 -13.85 8.48 -21.17
N ALA A 303 -13.18 9.55 -21.58
CA ALA A 303 -13.30 10.11 -22.93
C ALA A 303 -12.57 9.27 -24.00
N GLY A 304 -11.92 8.17 -23.62
CA GLY A 304 -11.17 7.31 -24.53
C GLY A 304 -9.90 7.98 -25.09
N LYS A 305 -9.36 8.99 -24.40
CA LYS A 305 -8.10 9.60 -24.82
C LYS A 305 -6.95 8.63 -24.59
N GLN A 306 -6.05 8.58 -25.57
CA GLN A 306 -4.86 7.74 -25.51
C GLN A 306 -3.84 8.25 -24.49
N MET A 307 -3.65 9.58 -24.45
CA MET A 307 -2.67 10.22 -23.58
C MET A 307 -3.27 10.62 -22.23
N VAL A 308 -2.51 10.41 -21.15
CA VAL A 308 -2.78 10.92 -19.80
C VAL A 308 -1.72 11.94 -19.40
N LEU A 309 -2.07 12.79 -18.43
CA LEU A 309 -1.19 13.84 -17.92
C LEU A 309 -0.47 13.37 -16.65
N ALA A 310 0.77 13.82 -16.49
CA ALA A 310 1.49 13.72 -15.23
C ALA A 310 0.79 14.53 -14.14
N THR A 311 0.93 14.09 -12.89
CA THR A 311 0.43 14.76 -11.69
C THR A 311 1.16 16.09 -11.44
N TRP A 312 2.43 16.17 -11.85
CA TRP A 312 3.34 17.28 -11.55
C TRP A 312 3.77 17.98 -12.85
N ASP A 313 3.92 19.31 -12.82
CA ASP A 313 4.25 20.10 -14.01
C ASP A 313 5.75 20.15 -14.35
N ASP A 314 6.59 19.87 -13.36
CA ASP A 314 8.06 19.94 -13.38
C ASP A 314 8.73 18.58 -13.61
N VAL A 315 8.05 17.70 -14.35
CA VAL A 315 8.57 16.39 -14.76
C VAL A 315 9.01 16.41 -16.23
N PRO A 316 10.01 15.58 -16.61
CA PRO A 316 10.48 15.52 -17.99
C PRO A 316 9.43 14.97 -18.96
N ILE A 317 8.60 14.02 -18.51
CA ILE A 317 7.57 13.38 -19.32
C ILE A 317 6.20 13.83 -18.79
N LYS A 318 5.58 14.77 -19.50
CA LYS A 318 4.30 15.37 -19.08
C LYS A 318 3.07 14.57 -19.51
N GLU A 319 3.21 13.77 -20.57
CA GLU A 319 2.13 12.96 -21.10
C GLU A 319 2.66 11.59 -21.52
N ILE A 320 1.88 10.54 -21.25
CA ILE A 320 2.18 9.17 -21.68
C ILE A 320 0.94 8.49 -22.24
N ASP A 321 1.15 7.48 -23.09
CA ASP A 321 0.15 6.43 -23.31
C ASP A 321 0.31 5.37 -22.20
N PRO A 322 -0.69 5.16 -21.33
CA PRO A 322 -0.62 4.14 -20.28
C PRO A 322 -0.38 2.72 -20.81
N ALA A 323 -0.72 2.44 -22.06
CA ALA A 323 -0.51 1.14 -22.70
C ALA A 323 0.96 0.90 -23.11
N GLU A 324 1.76 1.96 -23.21
CA GLU A 324 3.19 1.89 -23.55
C GLU A 324 4.08 1.73 -22.30
N VAL A 325 3.52 1.90 -21.10
CA VAL A 325 4.24 1.64 -19.84
C VAL A 325 4.37 0.13 -19.63
N GLY A 326 5.51 -0.40 -20.06
CA GLY A 326 5.86 -1.81 -19.98
C GLY A 326 6.15 -2.30 -18.56
N VAL A 327 6.22 -3.62 -18.42
CA VAL A 327 6.79 -4.28 -17.23
C VAL A 327 8.30 -4.06 -17.24
N LEU A 328 8.82 -3.59 -16.12
CA LEU A 328 10.23 -3.30 -15.95
C LEU A 328 10.93 -4.43 -15.20
N GLU A 329 12.11 -4.77 -15.67
CA GLU A 329 13.03 -5.69 -15.01
C GLU A 329 14.16 -4.91 -14.33
N GLY A 330 14.85 -5.59 -13.44
CA GLY A 330 15.95 -5.05 -12.67
C GLY A 330 16.90 -6.16 -12.24
N SER A 331 17.62 -5.92 -11.15
CA SER A 331 18.58 -6.89 -10.64
C SER A 331 18.64 -6.89 -9.13
N VAL A 332 18.94 -8.07 -8.57
CA VAL A 332 19.25 -8.22 -7.16
C VAL A 332 20.60 -7.57 -6.88
N GLN A 333 20.62 -6.73 -5.86
CA GLN A 333 21.78 -6.01 -5.34
C GLN A 333 22.12 -6.56 -3.96
N MET A 334 23.40 -6.77 -3.71
CA MET A 334 23.90 -7.16 -2.38
C MET A 334 24.29 -5.91 -1.59
N PRO A 335 23.93 -5.81 -0.30
CA PRO A 335 24.39 -4.70 0.52
C PRO A 335 25.92 -4.72 0.65
N LYS A 336 26.53 -3.53 0.64
CA LYS A 336 28.00 -3.36 0.60
C LYS A 336 28.75 -3.93 1.82
N ASN A 337 28.04 -4.36 2.86
CA ASN A 337 28.59 -4.91 4.10
C ASN A 337 28.30 -6.42 4.29
N SER A 338 27.85 -7.14 3.26
CA SER A 338 27.76 -8.60 3.34
C SER A 338 29.18 -9.21 3.36
N PRO A 339 29.52 -10.07 4.35
CA PRO A 339 30.85 -10.66 4.50
C PRO A 339 31.27 -11.56 3.33
#